data_AF-A0A6P0VV98-F1
#
_entry.id   AF-A0A6P0VV98-F1
#
_cell.length_a   1.000
_cell.length_b   1.000
_cell.length_c   1.000
_cell.angle_alpha   90.00
_cell.angle_beta   90.00
_cell.angle_gamma   90.00
#
_symmetry.space_group_name_H-M   'P 1'
#
loop_
_entity.id
_entity.type
_entity.pdbx_description
1 polymer ?
#
loop_
_entity_poly.entity_id
_entity_poly.type
_entity_poly.pdbx_seq_one_letter_code
_entity_poly.pdbx_strand_id
1 'polypeptide(L)' 'MPLWFIQSGKEKHRVEIFRPGEEVVVLSDGDILSIPDLLPGFEVPVSDLWSPEF' A
#
# COMPACT_ATOMS: atom_id res chain seq x y z
N MET A 1 -13.06 -8.53 -14.43
CA MET A 1 -11.66 -8.07 -14.37
C MET A 1 -11.55 -7.06 -13.21
N PRO A 2 -11.14 -7.41 -11.98
CA PRO A 2 -10.99 -6.41 -10.94
C PRO A 2 -9.59 -5.79 -11.06
N LEU A 3 -9.58 -4.50 -11.40
CA LEU A 3 -8.42 -3.66 -11.60
C LEU A 3 -8.10 -2.99 -10.25
N TRP A 4 -7.07 -3.50 -9.56
CA TRP A 4 -6.59 -2.96 -8.30
C TRP A 4 -5.77 -1.69 -8.59
N PHE A 5 -6.34 -0.50 -8.38
CA PHE A 5 -5.63 0.76 -8.54
C PHE A 5 -4.95 1.14 -7.23
N ILE A 6 -3.63 0.93 -7.15
CA ILE A 6 -2.76 1.56 -6.16
C ILE A 6 -2.51 2.98 -6.65
N GLN A 7 -3.15 3.98 -6.04
CA GLN A 7 -2.92 5.38 -6.40
C GLN A 7 -1.69 5.89 -5.65
N SER A 8 -0.50 5.80 -6.26
CA SER A 8 0.70 6.46 -5.74
C SER A 8 0.59 7.96 -6.01
N GLY A 9 0.12 8.71 -5.01
CA GLY A 9 0.26 10.16 -4.98
C GLY A 9 1.73 10.49 -4.73
N LYS A 10 2.42 11.02 -5.75
CA LYS A 10 3.86 11.34 -5.78
C LYS A 10 4.36 12.33 -4.70
N GLU A 11 3.51 12.72 -3.76
CA GLU A 11 3.71 13.83 -2.83
C GLU A 11 3.50 13.45 -1.36
N LYS A 12 3.04 12.24 -1.06
CA LYS A 12 2.99 11.70 0.31
C LYS A 12 3.30 10.21 0.23
N HIS A 13 4.38 9.76 0.87
CA HIS A 13 4.75 8.35 1.03
C HIS A 13 3.64 7.55 1.73
N ARG A 14 2.56 7.28 1.00
CA ARG A 14 1.30 6.79 1.53
C ARG A 14 0.71 5.79 0.54
N VAL A 15 0.24 4.67 1.07
CA VAL A 15 -0.37 3.58 0.31
C VAL A 15 -1.83 3.49 0.70
N GLU A 16 -2.71 3.63 -0.29
CA GLU A 16 -4.15 3.48 -0.13
C GLU A 16 -4.57 2.13 -0.71
N ILE A 17 -5.09 1.26 0.16
CA ILE A 17 -5.58 -0.06 -0.19
C ILE A 17 -7.09 0.03 -0.36
N PHE A 18 -7.55 -0.10 -1.59
CA PHE A 18 -8.97 -0.13 -1.92
C PHE A 18 -9.44 -1.58 -2.05
N ARG A 19 -10.31 -2.01 -1.14
CA ARG A 19 -10.92 -3.33 -1.13
C ARG A 19 -12.41 -3.22 -1.46
N PRO A 20 -12.93 -4.01 -2.41
CA PRO A 20 -14.35 -3.95 -2.76
C PRO A 20 -15.21 -4.44 -1.60
N GLY A 21 -15.98 -3.52 -1.00
CA GLY A 21 -16.85 -3.80 0.14
C GLY A 21 -16.22 -3.54 1.52
N GLU A 22 -15.00 -3.02 1.56
CA GLU A 22 -14.32 -2.64 2.81
C GLU A 22 -13.89 -1.15 2.75
N GLU A 23 -13.54 -0.60 3.92
CA GLU A 23 -13.04 0.75 4.03
C GLU A 23 -11.62 0.87 3.44
N VAL A 24 -11.30 2.03 2.88
CA VAL A 24 -9.98 2.30 2.30
C VAL A 24 -8.97 2.36 3.42
N VAL A 25 -8.04 1.41 3.43
CA VAL A 25 -6.96 1.40 4.42
C VAL A 25 -5.85 2.27 3.90
N VAL A 26 -5.46 3.28 4.69
CA VAL A 26 -4.39 4.18 4.29
C VAL A 26 -3.20 4.08 5.22
N LEU A 27 -2.12 3.53 4.68
CA LEU A 27 -0.85 3.32 5.36
C LEU A 27 0.12 4.44 5.00
N SER A 28 0.86 4.95 5.98
CA SER A 28 1.81 6.05 5.77
C SER A 28 3.25 5.60 6.01
N ASP A 29 4.21 6.50 5.86
CA ASP A 29 5.61 6.22 6.21
C ASP A 29 5.72 5.68 7.65
N GLY A 30 6.41 4.55 7.82
CA GLY A 30 6.51 3.81 9.09
C GLY A 30 5.43 2.74 9.33
N ASP A 31 4.34 2.71 8.56
CA ASP A 31 3.37 1.60 8.59
C ASP A 31 3.91 0.38 7.81
N ILE A 32 3.45 -0.81 8.17
CA ILE A 32 3.76 -2.05 7.45
C ILE A 32 2.58 -2.40 6.53
N LEU A 33 2.84 -2.42 5.23
CA LEU A 33 1.92 -2.91 4.23
C LEU A 33 1.83 -4.44 4.31
N SER A 34 0.69 -4.91 4.79
CA SER A 34 0.33 -6.33 4.83
C SER A 34 -0.92 -6.56 3.99
N ILE A 35 -0.82 -7.34 2.92
CA ILE A 35 -1.95 -7.63 2.03
C ILE A 35 -2.17 -9.15 1.94
N PRO A 36 -2.61 -9.81 3.01
CA PRO A 36 -2.78 -11.26 3.02
C PRO A 36 -3.77 -11.76 1.97
N ASP A 37 -4.73 -10.92 1.56
CA ASP A 37 -5.72 -11.23 0.53
C ASP A 37 -5.15 -11.35 -0.88
N LEU A 38 -4.09 -10.59 -1.19
CA LEU A 38 -3.46 -10.59 -2.51
C LEU A 38 -2.16 -11.42 -2.51
N LEU A 39 -1.37 -11.28 -1.44
CA LEU A 39 -0.10 -11.95 -1.23
C LEU A 39 -0.03 -12.46 0.22
N PRO A 40 -0.37 -13.73 0.47
CA PRO A 40 -0.32 -14.29 1.81
C PRO A 40 1.12 -14.37 2.32
N GLY A 41 1.40 -13.73 3.46
CA GLY A 41 2.73 -13.65 4.06
C GLY A 41 3.61 -12.51 3.54
N PHE A 42 3.04 -11.56 2.79
CA PHE A 42 3.76 -10.36 2.36
C PHE A 42 3.57 -9.23 3.37
N GLU A 43 4.68 -8.84 4.01
CA GLU A 43 4.77 -7.77 5.00
C GLU A 43 5.98 -6.91 4.62
N VAL A 44 5.74 -5.69 4.12
CA VAL A 44 6.81 -4.76 3.75
C VAL A 44 6.52 -3.38 4.33
N PRO A 45 7.49 -2.71 4.97
CA PRO A 45 7.29 -1.35 5.44
C PRO A 45 7.02 -0.41 4.25
N VAL A 46 6.06 0.50 4.42
CA VAL A 46 5.68 1.48 3.39
C VAL A 46 6.88 2.33 2.96
N SER A 47 7.81 2.60 3.88
CA SER A 47 9.05 3.32 3.60
C SER A 47 9.96 2.61 2.59
N ASP A 48 9.90 1.27 2.49
CA ASP A 48 10.71 0.48 1.54
C ASP A 48 10.06 0.41 0.15
N LEU A 49 8.75 0.66 0.06
CA LEU A 49 8.04 0.78 -1.22
C LEU A 49 8.43 2.05 -2.00
N TRP A 50 9.00 3.03 -1.32
CA TRP A 50 9.55 4.23 -1.95
C TRP A 50 11.03 4.03 -2.16
N SER A 51 11.48 4.14 -3.42
CA SER A 51 12.91 4.11 -3.73
C SER A 51 13.62 5.14 -2.85
N PRO A 52 14.69 4.75 -2.12
CA PRO A 52 15.49 5.71 -1.39
C PRO A 52 16.05 6.73 -2.39
N GLU A 53 15.61 7.98 -2.30
CA GLU A 53 16.27 9.09 -2.98
C GLU A 53 17.63 9.29 -2.27
N PHE A 54 18.70 8.78 -2.89
CA PHE A 54 20.08 8.94 -2.45
C PHE A 54 20.63 10.33 -2.81
#